data_AF-A0A268QV71-F1
#
_entry.id   AF-A0A268QV71-F1
#
_cell.length_a   1.000
_cell.length_b   1.000
_cell.length_c   1.000
_cell.angle_alpha   90.00
_cell.angle_beta   90.00
_cell.angle_gamma   90.00
#
_symmetry.space_group_name_H-M   'P 1'
#
loop_
_entity.id
_entity.type
_entity.pdbx_description
1 polymer ?
#
loop_
_entity_poly.entity_id
_entity_poly.type
_entity_poly.pdbx_seq_one_letter_code
_entity_poly.pdbx_strand_id
1 'polypeptide(L)' 'VIFMDNGVVVEKGTPDKVFGNTQNPRTLQFLNKVNAR' A
#
# COMPACT_ATOMS: atom_id res chain seq x y z
N VAL A 1 -5.21 7.70 2.22
CA VAL A 1 -5.22 6.37 1.57
C VAL A 1 -5.23 5.31 2.64
N ILE A 2 -6.14 4.36 2.52
CA ILE A 2 -6.28 3.24 3.45
C ILE A 2 -6.12 1.98 2.63
N PHE A 3 -5.07 1.21 2.92
CA PHE A 3 -4.83 -0.10 2.34
C PHE A 3 -5.46 -1.15 3.25
N MET A 4 -6.41 -1.88 2.68
CA MET A 4 -7.13 -2.96 3.35
C MET A 4 -6.82 -4.27 2.66
N ASP A 5 -6.53 -5.31 3.45
CA ASP A 5 -6.31 -6.66 2.97
C ASP A 5 -7.06 -7.62 3.88
N ASN A 6 -7.81 -8.56 3.29
CA ASN A 6 -8.66 -9.53 3.99
C ASN A 6 -9.58 -8.92 5.07
N GLY A 7 -10.13 -7.72 4.81
CA GLY A 7 -11.04 -7.04 5.74
C GLY A 7 -10.35 -6.36 6.93
N VAL A 8 -9.03 -6.32 6.98
CA VAL A 8 -8.24 -5.62 8.01
C VAL A 8 -7.53 -4.42 7.40
N VAL A 9 -7.48 -3.30 8.13
CA VAL A 9 -6.67 -2.14 7.75
C VAL A 9 -5.21 -2.48 7.97
N VAL A 10 -4.48 -2.69 6.88
CA VAL A 10 -3.06 -3.05 6.88
C VAL A 10 -2.17 -1.82 6.91
N GLU A 11 -2.59 -0.73 6.26
CA GLU A 11 -1.87 0.53 6.31
C GLU A 11 -2.78 1.73 6.07
N LYS A 12 -2.55 2.83 6.79
CA LYS A 12 -3.28 4.09 6.59
C LYS A 12 -2.32 5.27 6.63
N GLY A 13 -2.46 6.18 5.67
CA GLY A 13 -1.58 7.35 5.58
C GLY A 13 -1.94 8.29 4.44
N THR A 14 -1.13 9.33 4.29
CA THR A 14 -1.19 10.20 3.11
C THR A 14 -0.77 9.40 1.87
N PRO A 15 -1.27 9.76 0.67
CA PRO A 15 -0.88 9.07 -0.56
C PRO A 15 0.64 9.06 -0.75
N ASP A 16 1.30 10.19 -0.52
CA ASP A 16 2.75 10.34 -0.64
C ASP A 16 3.52 9.32 0.21
N LYS A 17 3.10 9.15 1.47
CA LYS A 17 3.71 8.17 2.38
C LYS A 17 3.44 6.72 1.94
N VAL A 18 2.24 6.42 1.45
CA VAL A 18 1.85 5.04 1.07
C VAL A 18 2.43 4.65 -0.29
N PHE A 19 2.49 5.55 -1.26
CA PHE A 19 2.98 5.27 -2.60
C PHE A 19 4.49 5.52 -2.76
N GLY A 20 5.04 6.51 -2.06
CA GLY A 20 6.44 6.91 -2.17
C GLY A 20 7.36 6.38 -1.06
N ASN A 21 6.84 6.07 0.13
CA ASN A 21 7.65 5.62 1.27
C ASN A 21 6.91 4.59 2.15
N THR A 22 6.23 3.62 1.52
CA THR A 22 5.55 2.56 2.27
C THR A 22 6.57 1.69 2.98
N GLN A 23 6.36 1.47 4.27
CA GLN A 23 7.18 0.56 5.08
C GLN A 23 6.56 -0.83 5.17
N ASN A 24 5.32 -1.01 4.68
CA ASN A 24 4.65 -2.30 4.75
C ASN A 24 4.95 -3.15 3.50
N PRO A 25 5.50 -4.36 3.67
CA PRO A 25 5.84 -5.24 2.55
C PRO A 25 4.61 -5.69 1.74
N ARG A 26 3.41 -5.79 2.35
CA ARG A 26 2.18 -6.14 1.61
C ARG A 26 1.73 -5.02 0.67
N THR A 27 1.75 -3.79 1.16
CA THR A 27 1.47 -2.60 0.36
C THR A 27 2.47 -2.50 -0.79
N LEU A 28 3.77 -2.70 -0.53
CA LEU A 28 4.80 -2.68 -1.58
C LEU A 28 4.56 -3.73 -2.68
N GLN A 29 4.22 -4.97 -2.30
CA GLN A 29 3.87 -6.02 -3.27
C GLN A 29 2.64 -5.66 -4.11
N PHE A 30 1.62 -5.04 -3.50
CA PHE A 30 0.45 -4.56 -4.22
C PHE A 30 0.81 -3.45 -5.21
N LEU A 31 1.58 -2.45 -4.78
CA LEU A 31 2.02 -1.35 -5.63
C LEU A 31 2.84 -1.84 -6.82
N ASN A 32 3.75 -2.80 -6.61
CA ASN A 32 4.53 -3.40 -7.69
C ASN A 32 3.64 -4.13 -8.71
N LYS A 33 2.57 -4.81 -8.27
CA LYS A 33 1.62 -5.46 -9.18
C LYS A 33 0.77 -4.46 -9.96
N VAL A 34 0.42 -3.33 -9.35
CA VAL A 34 -0.39 -2.28 -9.99
C VAL A 34 0.45 -1.45 -10.97
N ASN A 35 1.70 -1.13 -10.64
CA ASN A 35 2.63 -0.38 -11.49
C ASN A 35 3.22 -1.22 -12.64
N ALA A 36 3.08 -2.55 -12.63
CA ALA A 36 3.57 -3.43 -13.70
C ALA A 36 2.63 -3.52 -14.92
N ARG A 37 1.75 -2.53 -15.10
CA ARG A 37 0.88 -2.38 -16.28
C ARG A 37 1.21 -1.09 -17.02
#